data_AF-A0A2T0UI79-F1
#
_entry.id   AF-A0A2T0UI79-F1
#
_cell.length_a   1.000
_cell.length_b   1.000
_cell.length_c   1.000
_cell.angle_alpha   90.00
_cell.angle_beta   90.00
_cell.angle_gamma   90.00
#
_symmetry.space_group_name_H-M   'P 1'
#
loop_
_entity.id
_entity.type
_entity.pdbx_description
1 polymer ?
#
loop_
_entity_poly.entity_id
_entity_poly.type
_entity_poly.pdbx_seq_one_letter_code
_entity_poly.pdbx_strand_id
1 'polypeptide(L)' 'MSKNFQNNTVNAFISIILIMFGIYILATGEIKNMQLGSERILPASAVIIFGVWIFIKSGIRLFKKKKL' A
#
# COMPACT_ATOMS: atom_id res chain seq x y z
N MET A 1 16.78 19.16 2.86
CA MET A 1 15.98 17.97 3.26
C MET A 1 16.64 16.73 2.70
N SER A 2 17.03 15.74 3.52
CA SER A 2 17.79 14.57 3.05
C SER A 2 16.97 13.77 2.03
N LYS A 3 17.56 13.41 0.87
CA LYS A 3 16.92 12.59 -0.19
C LYS A 3 16.26 11.30 0.37
N ASN A 4 16.81 10.77 1.45
CA ASN A 4 16.28 9.60 2.15
C ASN A 4 14.96 9.85 2.89
N PHE A 5 14.72 11.07 3.35
CA PHE A 5 13.46 11.45 4.00
C PHE A 5 12.35 11.59 2.97
N GLN A 6 12.62 12.25 1.83
CA GLN A 6 11.70 12.34 0.70
C GLN A 6 11.28 10.95 0.19
N ASN A 7 12.24 10.03 -0.01
CA ASN A 7 11.93 8.68 -0.46
C ASN A 7 11.06 7.89 0.53
N ASN A 8 11.26 8.07 1.84
CA ASN A 8 10.43 7.42 2.85
C ASN A 8 8.99 7.96 2.85
N THR A 9 8.81 9.27 2.70
CA THR A 9 7.49 9.89 2.61
C THR A 9 6.74 9.48 1.34
N VAL A 10 7.44 9.43 0.20
CA VAL A 10 6.88 8.95 -1.07
C VAL A 10 6.47 7.48 -0.97
N ASN A 11 7.29 6.62 -0.35
CA ASN A 11 6.93 5.22 -0.15
C ASN A 11 5.71 5.05 0.76
N ALA A 12 5.61 5.83 1.83
CA ALA A 12 4.44 5.84 2.71
C ALA A 12 3.17 6.28 1.95
N PHE A 13 3.28 7.31 1.10
CA PHE A 13 2.16 7.77 0.28
C PHE A 13 1.71 6.72 -0.73
N ILE A 14 2.65 6.10 -1.45
CA ILE A 14 2.37 4.99 -2.38
C ILE A 14 1.70 3.83 -1.65
N SER A 15 2.14 3.48 -0.45
CA SER A 15 1.51 2.40 0.33
C SER A 15 0.06 2.69 0.67
N ILE A 16 -0.27 3.93 1.02
CA ILE A 16 -1.66 4.34 1.32
C ILE A 16 -2.52 4.24 0.06
N ILE A 17 -2.01 4.69 -1.09
CA ILE A 17 -2.71 4.56 -2.37
C ILE A 17 -3.00 3.10 -2.69
N LEU A 18 -2.01 2.21 -2.52
CA LEU A 18 -2.19 0.77 -2.76
C LEU A 18 -3.26 0.19 -1.85
N ILE A 19 -3.24 0.51 -0.55
CA ILE A 19 -4.25 0.03 0.39
C ILE A 19 -5.65 0.53 -0.01
N MET A 20 -5.79 1.81 -0.34
CA MET A 20 -7.06 2.38 -0.82
C MET A 20 -7.54 1.71 -2.09
N PHE A 21 -6.64 1.42 -3.03
CA PHE A 21 -6.97 0.73 -4.27
C PHE A 21 -7.43 -0.72 -4.02
N GLY A 22 -6.78 -1.44 -3.10
CA GLY A 22 -7.21 -2.77 -2.71
C GLY A 22 -8.57 -2.79 -2.01
N ILE A 23 -8.84 -1.80 -1.14
CA ILE A 23 -10.18 -1.62 -0.53
C ILE A 23 -11.22 -1.30 -1.59
N TYR A 24 -10.90 -0.44 -2.56
CA TYR A 24 -11.77 -0.14 -3.69
C TYR A 24 -12.14 -1.41 -4.45
N ILE A 25 -11.16 -2.24 -4.84
CA ILE A 25 -11.41 -3.53 -5.53
C ILE A 25 -12.30 -4.44 -4.68
N LEU A 26 -12.08 -4.48 -3.36
CA LEU A 26 -12.90 -5.31 -2.47
C LEU A 26 -14.36 -4.82 -2.41
N ALA A 27 -14.56 -3.51 -2.39
CA ALA A 27 -15.88 -2.89 -2.28
C ALA A 27 -16.66 -2.95 -3.60
N THR A 28 -16.05 -2.52 -4.70
CA THR A 28 -16.71 -2.47 -6.02
C THR A 28 -16.69 -3.82 -6.71
N GLY A 29 -15.67 -4.64 -6.47
CA GLY A 29 -15.43 -5.85 -7.26
C GLY A 29 -15.00 -5.54 -8.69
N GLU A 30 -14.54 -4.32 -8.96
CA GLU A 30 -14.21 -3.88 -10.31
C GLU A 30 -12.72 -3.55 -10.46
N ILE A 31 -12.10 -4.08 -11.53
CA ILE A 31 -10.77 -3.67 -11.98
C ILE A 31 -10.87 -3.35 -13.47
N LYS A 32 -10.58 -2.11 -13.86
CA LYS A 32 -10.57 -1.68 -15.28
C LYS A 32 -11.82 -2.10 -16.06
N ASN A 33 -13.01 -1.89 -15.49
CA ASN A 33 -14.31 -2.29 -16.06
C ASN A 33 -14.54 -3.81 -16.17
N MET A 34 -13.68 -4.65 -15.57
CA MET A 34 -13.95 -6.07 -15.36
C MET A 34 -14.60 -6.28 -14.00
N GLN A 35 -15.78 -6.91 -13.98
CA GLN A 35 -16.41 -7.38 -12.75
C GLN A 35 -15.81 -8.72 -12.35
N LEU A 36 -15.19 -8.76 -11.17
CA LEU A 36 -14.54 -9.94 -10.60
C LEU A 36 -15.49 -10.79 -9.76
N GLY A 37 -16.67 -10.26 -9.37
CA GLY A 37 -17.60 -10.97 -8.50
C GLY A 37 -16.91 -11.49 -7.23
N SER A 38 -16.99 -12.80 -6.98
CA SER A 38 -16.35 -13.46 -5.84
C SER A 38 -14.83 -13.56 -5.94
N GLU A 39 -14.26 -13.50 -7.15
CA GLU A 39 -12.83 -13.59 -7.39
C GLU A 39 -12.07 -12.31 -6.96
N ARG A 40 -12.79 -11.23 -6.64
CA ARG A 40 -12.23 -9.93 -6.24
C ARG A 40 -11.37 -9.98 -4.97
N ILE A 41 -11.60 -10.99 -4.12
CA ILE A 41 -10.92 -11.11 -2.81
C ILE A 41 -9.42 -11.35 -3.01
N LEU A 42 -9.03 -12.19 -3.97
CA LEU A 42 -7.63 -12.52 -4.24
C LEU A 42 -6.82 -11.30 -4.70
N PRO A 43 -7.21 -10.54 -5.76
CA PRO A 43 -6.47 -9.36 -6.16
C PRO A 43 -6.55 -8.24 -5.13
N ALA A 44 -7.70 -8.03 -4.47
CA ALA A 44 -7.82 -7.01 -3.43
C ALA A 44 -6.86 -7.28 -2.25
N SER A 45 -6.88 -8.51 -1.72
CA SER A 45 -6.01 -8.89 -0.59
C SER A 45 -4.53 -8.81 -0.96
N ALA A 46 -4.14 -9.25 -2.17
CA ALA A 46 -2.76 -9.14 -2.64
C ALA A 46 -2.27 -7.69 -2.67
N VAL A 47 -3.09 -6.76 -3.18
CA VAL A 47 -2.76 -5.34 -3.23
C VAL A 47 -2.68 -4.73 -1.82
N ILE A 48 -3.62 -5.05 -0.93
CA ILE A 48 -3.63 -4.56 0.46
C ILE A 48 -2.38 -5.06 1.20
N ILE A 49 -2.07 -6.35 1.13
CA ILE A 49 -0.90 -6.95 1.80
C ILE A 49 0.38 -6.28 1.32
N PHE A 50 0.50 -6.05 0.01
CA PHE A 50 1.67 -5.38 -0.57
C PHE A 50 1.81 -3.92 -0.09
N GLY A 51 0.70 -3.19 -0.02
CA GLY A 51 0.68 -1.83 0.54
C GLY A 51 1.09 -1.81 2.01
N VAL A 52 0.51 -2.67 2.85
CA VAL A 52 0.84 -2.79 4.27
C VAL A 52 2.31 -3.13 4.48
N TRP A 53 2.87 -4.04 3.68
CA TRP A 53 4.28 -4.40 3.75
C TRP A 53 5.20 -3.20 3.51
N ILE A 54 4.92 -2.40 2.48
CA ILE A 54 5.70 -1.18 2.17
C ILE A 54 5.58 -0.17 3.30
N PHE A 55 4.38 0.00 3.86
CA PHE A 55 4.13 0.90 4.99
C PHE A 55 4.95 0.49 6.22
N ILE A 56 4.90 -0.77 6.62
CA ILE A 56 5.66 -1.32 7.75
C ILE A 56 7.16 -1.16 7.52
N LYS A 57 7.67 -1.54 6.34
CA LYS A 57 9.11 -1.44 6.01
C LYS A 57 9.60 0.01 6.06
N SER A 58 8.79 0.95 5.59
CA SER A 58 9.08 2.37 5.64
C SER A 58 9.04 2.92 7.07
N GLY A 59 8.05 2.50 7.87
CA GLY A 59 7.92 2.82 9.30
C GLY A 59 9.11 2.32 10.11
N ILE A 60 9.45 1.03 10.03
CA ILE A 60 10.62 0.43 10.74
C ILE A 60 11.91 1.18 10.40
N ARG A 61 12.09 1.58 9.13
CA ARG A 61 13.27 2.35 8.70
C ARG A 61 13.32 3.75 9.31
N LEU A 62 12.18 4.41 9.48
CA LEU A 62 12.09 5.71 10.17
C LEU A 62 12.38 5.54 11.67
N PHE A 63 11.80 4.52 12.32
CA PHE A 63 12.05 4.25 13.75
C PHE A 63 13.51 3.90 14.04
N LYS A 64 14.16 3.07 13.20
CA LYS A 64 15.60 2.79 13.34
C LYS A 64 16.47 4.04 13.25
N LYS A 65 16.10 5.01 12.41
CA LYS A 65 16.85 6.26 12.24
C LYS A 65 16.68 7.26 13.39
N LYS A 66 15.59 7.16 14.15
CA LYS A 66 15.35 8.02 15.32
C LYS A 66 16.04 7.53 16.60
N LYS A 67 16.52 6.28 16.61
CA LYS A 67 17.14 5.62 17.77
C LYS A 67 18.68 5.69 17.76
N LEU A 68 19.26 6.26 16.71
CA LEU A 68 20.69 6.63 16.57
C LEU A 68 20.78 8.15 16.64
#